data_AF-A0A5J4URU0-F1
#
_entry.id   AF-A0A5J4URU0-F1
#
_cell.length_a   1.000
_cell.length_b   1.000
_cell.length_c   1.000
_cell.angle_alpha   90.00
_cell.angle_beta   90.00
_cell.angle_gamma   90.00
#
_symmetry.space_group_name_H-M   'P 1'
#
loop_
_entity.id
_entity.type
_entity.pdbx_description
1 polymer ?
#
loop_
_entity_poly.entity_id
_entity_poly.type
_entity_poly.pdbx_seq_one_letter_code
_entity_poly.pdbx_strand_id
1 'polypeptide(L)'
;MESQILEKYYQRMLYIQDQAKQIKELEQQKHELTQKLKEKIISRIVGLAYNFVDPMANESDEDTRLELMMQYDEEVDGIIKDIKRL
;
A
#
# COMPACT_ATOMS: atom_id res chain seq x y z
N MET A 1 22.15 34.36 -34.04
CA MET A 1 21.01 33.44 -34.24
C MET A 1 21.32 32.05 -33.68
N GLU A 2 22.46 31.45 -34.04
CA GLU A 2 22.89 30.12 -33.55
C GLU A 2 23.08 30.03 -32.02
N SER A 3 23.66 31.06 -31.40
CA SER A 3 23.82 31.11 -29.93
C SER A 3 22.50 31.03 -29.15
N GLN A 4 21.42 31.63 -29.66
CA GLN A 4 20.09 31.55 -29.03
C GLN A 4 19.45 30.17 -29.18
N ILE A 5 19.77 29.45 -30.26
CA ILE A 5 19.32 28.08 -30.48
C ILE A 5 20.05 27.15 -29.51
N LEU A 6 21.37 27.31 -29.37
CA LEU A 6 22.18 26.52 -28.45
C LEU A 6 21.72 26.67 -26.99
N GLU A 7 21.42 27.90 -26.57
CA GLU A 7 20.91 28.21 -25.22
C GLU A 7 19.58 27.50 -24.96
N LYS A 8 18.64 27.51 -25.92
CA LYS A 8 17.36 26.80 -25.78
C LYS A 8 17.55 25.29 -25.61
N TYR A 9 18.48 24.69 -26.35
CA TYR A 9 18.78 23.27 -26.20
C TYR A 9 19.39 22.95 -24.84
N TYR A 10 20.30 23.80 -24.36
CA TYR A 10 20.92 23.65 -23.04
C TYR A 10 19.89 23.72 -21.91
N GLN A 11 19.01 24.73 -21.93
CA GLN A 11 17.94 24.87 -20.94
C GLN A 11 16.98 23.67 -20.96
N ARG A 12 16.65 23.16 -22.16
CA ARG A 12 15.82 21.96 -22.29
C ARG A 12 16.50 20.71 -21.75
N MET A 13 17.82 20.59 -21.93
CA MET A 13 18.60 19.50 -21.35
C MET A 13 18.55 19.53 -19.81
N LEU A 14 18.76 20.71 -19.20
CA LEU A 14 18.67 20.88 -17.75
C LEU A 14 17.28 20.52 -17.21
N TYR A 15 16.23 20.97 -17.89
CA TYR A 15 14.86 20.63 -17.54
C TYR A 15 14.60 19.12 -17.57
N ILE A 16 15.04 18.43 -18.62
CA ILE A 16 14.89 16.97 -18.72
C ILE A 16 15.68 16.25 -17.61
N GLN A 17 16.88 16.73 -17.28
CA GLN A 17 17.68 16.16 -16.18
C GLN A 17 16.98 16.29 -14.83
N ASP A 18 16.38 17.46 -14.56
CA ASP A 18 15.61 17.68 -13.34
C ASP A 18 14.36 16.78 -13.28
N GLN A 19 13.60 16.69 -14.37
CA GLN A 19 12.46 15.78 -14.47
C GLN A 19 12.87 14.30 -14.25
N ALA A 20 13.98 13.86 -14.83
CA ALA A 20 14.47 12.50 -14.66
C ALA A 20 14.85 12.21 -13.20
N LYS A 21 15.38 13.21 -12.48
CA LYS A 21 15.65 13.09 -11.05
C LYS A 21 14.36 12.97 -10.25
N GLN A 22 13.37 13.82 -10.52
CA GLN A 22 12.06 13.78 -9.84
C GLN A 22 11.35 12.44 -10.06
N ILE A 23 11.40 11.88 -11.27
CA ILE A 23 10.81 10.56 -11.57
C ILE A 23 11.44 9.48 -10.71
N LYS A 24 12.77 9.45 -10.60
CA LYS A 24 13.48 8.46 -9.75
C LYS A 24 13.08 8.57 -8.28
N GLU A 25 12.94 9.79 -7.77
CA GLU A 25 12.49 10.02 -6.40
C GLU A 25 11.05 9.52 -6.17
N LEU A 26 10.14 9.78 -7.12
CA LEU A 26 8.76 9.31 -7.06
C LEU A 26 8.67 7.78 -7.17
N GLU A 27 9.49 7.15 -8.02
CA GLU A 27 9.57 5.69 -8.13
C GLU A 27 10.02 5.05 -6.81
N GLN A 28 11.02 5.65 -6.15
CA GLN A 28 11.48 5.19 -4.84
C GLN A 28 10.39 5.34 -3.76
N GLN A 29 9.73 6.51 -3.71
CA GLN A 29 8.63 6.74 -2.77
C GLN A 29 7.47 5.76 -2.99
N LYS A 30 7.11 5.49 -4.26
CA LYS A 30 6.11 4.48 -4.61
C LYS A 30 6.53 3.11 -4.09
N HIS A 31 7.78 2.70 -4.30
CA HIS A 31 8.28 1.42 -3.83
C HIS A 31 8.15 1.28 -2.31
N GLU A 32 8.60 2.28 -1.55
CA GLU A 32 8.51 2.28 -0.09
C GLU A 32 7.07 2.23 0.42
N LEU A 33 6.15 2.99 -0.20
CA LEU A 33 4.73 2.96 0.15
C LEU A 33 4.11 1.60 -0.14
N THR A 34 4.46 0.97 -1.27
CA THR A 34 4.02 -0.38 -1.61
C THR A 34 4.50 -1.40 -0.59
N GLN A 35 5.75 -1.33 -0.12
CA GLN A 35 6.25 -2.24 0.92
C GLN A 35 5.51 -2.04 2.25
N LYS A 36 5.32 -0.79 2.69
CA LYS A 36 4.55 -0.50 3.92
C LYS A 36 3.12 -1.02 3.84
N LEU A 37 2.47 -0.91 2.69
CA LEU A 37 1.11 -1.44 2.50
C LEU A 37 1.10 -2.97 2.60
N LYS A 38 2.08 -3.65 2.00
CA LYS A 38 2.23 -5.12 2.10
C LYS A 38 2.43 -5.56 3.55
N GLU A 39 3.33 -4.91 4.28
CA GLU A 39 3.57 -5.20 5.70
C GLU A 39 2.29 -5.04 6.52
N LYS A 40 1.55 -3.95 6.32
CA LYS A 40 0.27 -3.72 7.00
C LYS A 40 -0.76 -4.81 6.70
N ILE A 41 -0.88 -5.23 5.43
CA ILE A 41 -1.78 -6.32 5.03
C ILE A 41 -1.38 -7.63 5.73
N ILE A 42 -0.09 -7.97 5.74
CA ILE A 42 0.41 -9.18 6.42
C ILE A 42 0.10 -9.12 7.91
N SER A 43 0.34 -7.99 8.59
CA SER A 43 0.01 -7.83 10.01
C SER A 43 -1.47 -8.03 10.28
N ARG A 44 -2.36 -7.53 9.42
CA ARG A 44 -3.81 -7.77 9.54
C ARG A 44 -4.17 -9.24 9.36
N ILE A 45 -3.59 -9.92 8.36
CA ILE A 45 -3.80 -11.37 8.13
C ILE A 45 -3.34 -12.19 9.33
N VAL A 46 -2.17 -11.89 9.90
CA VAL A 46 -1.70 -12.56 11.13
C VAL A 46 -2.63 -12.24 12.30
N GLY A 47 -3.09 -10.99 12.40
CA GLY A 47 -4.07 -10.56 13.39
C GLY A 47 -5.39 -11.32 13.29
N LEU A 48 -5.79 -11.81 12.11
CA LEU A 48 -6.99 -12.63 11.97
C LEU A 48 -6.94 -13.90 12.83
N ALA A 49 -5.78 -14.55 12.88
CA ALA A 49 -5.60 -15.76 13.67
C ALA A 49 -5.82 -15.46 15.17
N TYR A 50 -5.10 -14.46 15.70
CA TYR A 50 -5.10 -14.17 17.13
C TYR A 50 -6.35 -13.45 17.63
N ASN A 51 -6.96 -12.59 16.82
CA ASN A 51 -8.07 -11.75 17.25
C ASN A 51 -9.43 -12.37 16.95
N PHE A 52 -9.50 -13.34 16.03
CA PHE A 52 -10.77 -13.91 15.58
C PHE A 52 -10.77 -15.44 15.62
N VAL A 53 -9.85 -16.10 14.91
CA VAL A 53 -9.86 -17.58 14.79
C VAL A 53 -9.66 -18.26 16.15
N ASP A 54 -8.63 -17.85 16.89
CA ASP A 54 -8.34 -18.41 18.21
C ASP A 54 -9.48 -18.13 19.21
N PRO A 55 -10.00 -16.88 19.35
CA PRO A 55 -11.17 -16.62 20.19
C PRO A 55 -12.40 -17.43 19.78
N MET A 56 -12.75 -17.50 18.49
CA MET A 56 -13.92 -18.26 18.02
C MET A 56 -13.83 -19.75 18.31
N ALA A 57 -12.64 -20.33 18.18
CA ALA A 57 -12.42 -21.75 18.46
C ALA A 57 -12.60 -22.09 19.96
N ASN A 58 -12.39 -21.10 20.83
CA ASN A 58 -12.49 -21.26 22.28
C ASN A 58 -13.78 -20.66 22.87
N GLU A 59 -14.62 -20.02 22.04
CA GLU A 59 -15.87 -19.42 22.49
C GLU A 59 -16.99 -20.47 22.56
N SER A 60 -17.61 -20.52 23.73
CA SER A 60 -18.71 -21.44 24.06
C SER A 60 -20.09 -20.81 23.90
N ASP A 61 -20.18 -19.48 24.01
CA ASP A 61 -21.40 -18.72 23.77
C ASP A 61 -21.63 -18.52 22.27
N GLU A 62 -22.76 -19.04 21.79
CA GLU A 62 -23.06 -19.05 20.35
C GLU A 62 -23.27 -17.63 19.80
N ASP A 63 -23.90 -16.75 20.58
CA ASP A 63 -24.14 -15.36 20.18
C ASP A 63 -22.83 -14.58 20.08
N THR A 64 -21.93 -14.71 21.07
CA THR A 64 -20.60 -14.10 21.04
C THR A 64 -19.76 -14.66 19.88
N ARG A 65 -19.81 -15.96 19.62
CA ARG A 65 -19.10 -16.58 18.50
C ARG A 65 -19.63 -16.05 17.15
N LEU A 66 -20.94 -15.86 17.02
CA LEU A 66 -21.55 -15.29 15.82
C LEU A 66 -21.11 -13.84 15.60
N GLU A 67 -21.03 -13.03 16.66
CA GLU A 67 -20.52 -11.66 16.57
C GLU A 67 -19.07 -11.62 16.07
N LEU A 68 -18.21 -12.51 16.60
CA LEU A 68 -16.83 -12.64 16.14
C LEU A 68 -16.74 -13.06 14.66
N MET A 69 -17.62 -13.95 14.19
CA MET A 69 -17.68 -14.34 12.76
C MET A 69 -18.02 -13.15 11.86
N MET A 70 -19.00 -12.32 12.27
CA MET A 70 -19.38 -11.13 11.51
C MET A 70 -18.23 -10.12 11.42
N GLN A 71 -17.53 -9.88 12.52
CA GLN A 71 -16.36 -8.98 12.54
C GLN A 71 -15.19 -9.52 11.71
N TYR A 72 -14.97 -10.85 11.73
CA TYR A 72 -13.98 -11.50 10.89
C TYR A 72 -14.27 -11.29 9.39
N ASP A 73 -15.52 -11.50 8.97
CA ASP A 73 -15.91 -11.30 7.57
C ASP A 73 -15.69 -9.85 7.12
N GLU A 74 -16.03 -8.87 7.98
CA GLU A 74 -15.77 -7.45 7.71
C GLU A 74 -14.27 -7.14 7.56
N GLU A 75 -13.44 -7.69 8.46
CA GLU A 75 -11.99 -7.48 8.41
C GLU A 75 -11.36 -8.14 7.17
N VAL A 76 -11.80 -9.35 6.81
CA VAL A 76 -11.39 -10.05 5.57
C VAL A 76 -11.75 -9.22 4.34
N ASP A 77 -12.97 -8.69 4.26
CA ASP A 77 -13.39 -7.81 3.17
C ASP A 77 -12.52 -6.55 3.08
N GLY A 78 -12.16 -5.98 4.24
CA GLY A 78 -11.22 -4.86 4.34
C GLY A 78 -9.83 -5.22 3.80
N ILE A 79 -9.31 -6.40 4.14
CA ILE A 79 -8.01 -6.89 3.66
C ILE A 79 -8.05 -7.12 2.14
N ILE A 80 -9.11 -7.74 1.61
CA ILE A 80 -9.29 -7.97 0.17
C ILE A 80 -9.30 -6.64 -0.59
N LYS A 81 -9.97 -5.61 -0.07
CA LYS A 81 -9.98 -4.27 -0.68
C LYS A 81 -8.59 -3.65 -0.71
N ASP A 82 -7.80 -3.81 0.35
CA ASP A 82 -6.41 -3.31 0.38
C ASP A 82 -5.50 -4.07 -0.58
N ILE A 83 -5.66 -5.40 -0.71
CA ILE A 83 -4.93 -6.21 -1.70
C ILE A 83 -5.25 -5.77 -3.13
N LYS A 84 -6.52 -5.47 -3.45
CA LYS A 84 -6.92 -4.99 -4.79
C LYS A 84 -6.37 -3.61 -5.15
N ARG A 85 -5.86 -2.86 -4.18
CA ARG A 85 -5.24 -1.54 -4.39
C ARG A 85 -3.73 -1.61 -4.63
N LEU A 86 -3.11 -2.77 -4.42
CA LEU A 86 -1.71 -3.04 -4.78
C LEU A 86 -1.59 -3.26 -6.30
#